data_AF-A0A4Q7LX35-F1
#
_entry.id   AF-A0A4Q7LX35-F1
#
_cell.length_a   1.000
_cell.length_b   1.000
_cell.length_c   1.000
_cell.angle_alpha   90.00
_cell.angle_beta   90.00
_cell.angle_gamma   90.00
#
_symmetry.space_group_name_H-M   'P 1'
#
loop_
_entity.id
_entity.type
_entity.pdbx_description
1 polymer ?
#
loop_
_entity_poly.entity_id
_entity_poly.type
_entity_poly.pdbx_seq_one_letter_code
_entity_poly.pdbx_strand_id
1 'polypeptide(L)'
;MTPATAATFALGLSTLPVALPSEDSQRQFRRAARHLQAAGLALFAALRSVRAEAARRRADRAVLLAMDAHELRDLGIGRGEIEVWTATRPSRRS
;
A
#
# COMPACT_ATOMS: atom_id res chain seq x y z
N MET A 1 -36.88 -14.78 -12.25
CA MET A 1 -36.81 -14.37 -13.67
C MET A 1 -36.97 -12.87 -13.73
N THR A 2 -35.88 -12.12 -13.82
CA THR A 2 -35.89 -10.65 -13.90
C THR A 2 -35.89 -10.21 -15.37
N PRO A 3 -36.75 -9.25 -15.77
CA PRO A 3 -36.83 -8.82 -17.17
C PRO A 3 -35.63 -7.92 -17.50
N ALA A 4 -34.93 -8.23 -18.58
CA ALA A 4 -33.90 -7.35 -19.14
C ALA A 4 -34.57 -6.12 -19.77
N THR A 5 -34.30 -4.93 -19.23
CA THR A 5 -34.78 -3.67 -19.80
C THR A 5 -33.97 -3.33 -21.05
N ALA A 6 -34.53 -3.57 -22.23
CA ALA A 6 -33.96 -3.16 -23.51
C ALA A 6 -34.42 -1.73 -23.85
N ALA A 7 -33.49 -0.81 -24.05
CA ALA A 7 -33.77 0.54 -24.57
C ALA A 7 -33.48 0.56 -26.08
N THR A 8 -34.52 0.76 -26.89
CA THR A 8 -34.42 0.83 -28.36
C THR A 8 -34.14 2.27 -28.77
N PHE A 9 -32.94 2.55 -29.30
CA PHE A 9 -32.63 3.84 -29.95
C PHE A 9 -32.79 3.70 -31.47
N ALA A 10 -33.75 4.43 -32.04
CA ALA A 10 -34.04 4.40 -33.47
C ALA A 10 -33.16 5.42 -34.23
N LEU A 11 -31.99 4.99 -34.68
CA LEU A 11 -31.18 5.71 -35.67
C LEU A 11 -30.53 4.72 -36.63
N GLY A 12 -31.25 4.35 -37.69
CA GLY A 12 -30.75 4.12 -39.06
C GLY A 12 -29.58 3.17 -39.38
N LEU A 13 -28.89 2.55 -38.43
CA LEU A 13 -27.85 1.55 -38.67
C LEU A 13 -27.90 0.49 -37.56
N SER A 14 -28.12 -0.76 -37.97
CA SER A 14 -27.78 -1.98 -37.22
C SER A 14 -27.93 -1.89 -35.70
N THR A 15 -29.18 -1.90 -35.20
CA THR A 15 -29.47 -1.88 -33.76
C THR A 15 -29.08 -3.22 -33.12
N LEU A 16 -27.81 -3.42 -32.81
CA LEU A 16 -27.40 -4.45 -31.86
C LEU A 16 -28.00 -4.08 -30.49
N PRO A 17 -28.75 -4.97 -29.82
CA PRO A 17 -29.22 -4.72 -28.48
C PRO A 17 -27.99 -4.63 -27.56
N VAL A 18 -27.56 -3.42 -27.24
CA VAL A 18 -26.60 -3.21 -26.15
C VAL A 18 -27.36 -3.51 -24.88
N ALA A 19 -27.21 -4.74 -24.36
CA ALA A 19 -27.74 -5.12 -23.08
C ALA A 19 -27.15 -4.18 -22.02
N LEU A 20 -27.96 -3.26 -21.51
CA LEU A 20 -27.59 -2.42 -20.39
C LEU A 20 -27.26 -3.35 -19.21
N PRO A 21 -26.10 -3.17 -18.55
CA PRO A 21 -25.72 -4.04 -17.43
C PRO A 21 -26.82 -3.97 -16.38
N SER A 22 -27.32 -5.15 -15.97
CA SER A 22 -28.38 -5.27 -14.98
C SER A 22 -27.98 -4.55 -13.68
N GLU A 23 -28.97 -4.10 -12.90
CA GLU A 23 -28.68 -3.45 -11.61
C GLU A 23 -27.76 -4.30 -10.72
N ASP A 24 -27.88 -5.63 -10.80
CA ASP A 24 -27.03 -6.56 -10.07
C ASP A 24 -25.58 -6.50 -10.55
N SER A 25 -25.33 -6.47 -11.86
CA SER A 25 -23.99 -6.27 -12.41
C SER A 25 -23.41 -4.92 -11.96
N GLN A 26 -24.19 -3.84 -12.00
CA GLN A 26 -23.74 -2.52 -11.54
C GLN A 26 -23.40 -2.50 -10.05
N ARG A 27 -24.22 -3.15 -9.20
CA ARG A 27 -23.96 -3.30 -7.76
C ARG A 27 -22.70 -4.13 -7.50
N GLN A 28 -22.51 -5.22 -8.24
CA GLN A 28 -21.31 -6.06 -8.15
C GLN A 28 -20.06 -5.27 -8.56
N PHE A 29 -20.10 -4.52 -9.66
CA PHE A 29 -19.00 -3.65 -10.08
C PHE A 29 -18.66 -2.58 -9.04
N ARG A 30 -19.66 -1.92 -8.44
CA ARG A 30 -19.42 -0.92 -7.38
C ARG A 30 -18.80 -1.55 -6.13
N ARG A 31 -19.21 -2.77 -5.75
CA ARG A 31 -18.59 -3.50 -4.65
C ARG A 31 -17.14 -3.87 -4.97
N ALA A 32 -16.89 -4.44 -6.15
CA ALA A 32 -15.54 -4.78 -6.60
C ALA A 32 -14.62 -3.55 -6.64
N ALA A 33 -15.12 -2.41 -7.14
CA ALA A 33 -14.39 -1.15 -7.17
C ALA A 33 -14.00 -0.68 -5.75
N ARG A 34 -14.92 -0.76 -4.77
CA ARG A 34 -14.62 -0.41 -3.37
C ARG A 34 -13.56 -1.33 -2.76
N HIS A 35 -13.63 -2.63 -3.04
CA HIS A 35 -12.62 -3.58 -2.56
C HIS A 35 -11.24 -3.30 -3.18
N LEU A 36 -11.18 -3.00 -4.47
CA LEU A 36 -9.93 -2.60 -5.13
C LEU A 36 -9.36 -1.29 -4.56
N GLN A 37 -10.22 -0.30 -4.32
CA GLN A 37 -9.81 0.96 -3.66
C GLN A 37 -9.27 0.71 -2.25
N ALA A 38 -9.95 -0.13 -1.45
CA ALA A 38 -9.50 -0.47 -0.10
C ALA A 38 -8.15 -1.22 -0.12
N ALA A 39 -7.98 -2.18 -1.04
CA ALA A 39 -6.72 -2.89 -1.21
C ALA A 39 -5.58 -1.96 -1.65
N GLY A 40 -5.87 -1.01 -2.56
CA GLY A 40 -4.90 0.00 -2.98
C GLY A 40 -4.46 0.91 -1.85
N LEU A 41 -5.39 1.39 -1.01
CA LEU A 41 -5.07 2.20 0.17
C LEU A 41 -4.24 1.42 1.18
N ALA A 42 -4.57 0.15 1.44
CA ALA A 42 -3.80 -0.71 2.34
C ALA A 42 -2.36 -0.92 1.85
N LEU A 43 -2.19 -1.21 0.56
CA LEU A 43 -0.86 -1.35 -0.05
C LEU A 43 -0.07 -0.04 0.03
N PHE A 44 -0.69 1.10 -0.29
CA PHE A 44 -0.04 2.40 -0.18
C PHE A 44 0.40 2.70 1.25
N ALA A 45 -0.45 2.42 2.25
CA ALA A 45 -0.11 2.58 3.65
C ALA A 45 1.08 1.68 4.06
N ALA A 46 1.12 0.43 3.58
CA ALA A 46 2.23 -0.49 3.81
C ALA A 46 3.53 -0.02 3.15
N LEU A 47 3.48 0.47 1.91
CA LEU A 47 4.65 1.02 1.22
C LEU A 47 5.17 2.28 1.94
N ARG A 48 4.27 3.14 2.41
CA ARG A 48 4.62 4.33 3.17
C ARG A 48 5.29 3.96 4.50
N SER A 49 4.80 2.95 5.22
CA SER A 49 5.41 2.51 6.47
C SER A 49 6.80 1.90 6.25
N VAL A 50 6.97 1.06 5.22
CA VAL A 50 8.27 0.52 4.82
C VAL A 50 9.26 1.63 4.48
N ARG A 51 8.83 2.65 3.72
CA ARG A 51 9.67 3.80 3.38
C ARG A 51 10.05 4.62 4.61
N ALA A 52 9.11 4.85 5.52
CA ALA A 52 9.36 5.59 6.76
C ALA A 52 10.36 4.85 7.65
N GLU A 53 10.24 3.52 7.76
CA GLU A 53 11.18 2.68 8.49
C GLU A 53 12.58 2.73 7.87
N ALA A 54 12.68 2.62 6.55
CA ALA A 54 13.96 2.77 5.85
C ALA A 54 14.60 4.16 6.06
N ALA A 55 13.80 5.23 6.09
CA ALA A 55 14.30 6.58 6.40
C ALA A 55 14.83 6.69 7.83
N ARG A 56 14.12 6.11 8.81
CA ARG A 56 14.57 6.06 10.22
C ARG A 56 15.88 5.30 10.36
N ARG A 57 16.03 4.13 9.72
CA ARG A 57 17.28 3.36 9.76
C ARG A 57 18.47 4.14 9.21
N ARG A 58 18.28 4.91 8.14
CA ARG A 58 19.33 5.79 7.61
C ARG A 58 19.70 6.89 8.59
N ALA A 59 18.72 7.50 9.26
CA ALA A 59 18.96 8.52 10.27
C ALA A 59 19.70 7.94 11.49
N ASP A 60 19.25 6.80 12.02
CA ASP A 60 19.90 6.11 13.14
C ASP A 60 21.36 5.75 12.81
N ARG A 61 21.60 5.24 11.58
CA ARG A 61 22.96 4.98 11.10
C ARG A 61 23.81 6.25 11.06
N ALA A 62 23.26 7.37 10.57
CA ALA A 62 23.98 8.63 10.50
C ALA A 62 24.36 9.14 11.90
N VAL A 63 23.48 8.99 12.89
CA VAL A 63 23.76 9.32 14.29
C VAL A 63 24.89 8.46 14.84
N LEU A 64 24.79 7.13 14.72
CA LEU A 64 25.84 6.21 15.20
C LEU A 64 27.19 6.43 14.51
N LEU A 65 27.19 6.82 13.24
CA LEU A 65 28.44 7.12 12.52
C LEU A 65 29.09 8.42 12.99
N ALA A 66 28.30 9.40 13.43
CA ALA A 66 28.78 10.67 13.96
C ALA A 66 29.31 10.55 15.39
N MET A 67 28.86 9.55 16.16
CA MET A 67 29.31 9.30 17.53
C MET A 67 30.78 8.91 17.60
N ASP A 68 31.43 9.32 18.68
CA ASP A 68 32.82 8.96 18.93
C ASP A 68 32.96 7.53 19.50
N ALA A 69 34.21 7.08 19.67
CA ALA A 69 34.48 5.72 20.12
C ALA A 69 34.15 5.48 21.61
N HIS A 70 34.03 6.53 22.42
CA HIS A 70 33.61 6.42 23.81
C HIS A 70 32.09 6.31 23.90
N GLU A 71 31.37 7.19 23.21
CA GLU A 71 29.90 7.19 23.17
C GLU A 71 29.35 5.87 22.59
N LEU A 72 29.98 5.33 21.54
CA LEU A 72 29.62 4.03 20.98
C LEU A 72 29.88 2.88 21.97
N ARG A 73 30.96 2.96 22.75
CA ARG A 73 31.27 1.97 23.80
C ARG A 73 30.27 2.02 24.94
N ASP A 74 29.81 3.20 25.34
CA ASP A 74 28.78 3.36 26.37
C ASP A 74 27.43 2.75 25.93
N LEU A 75 27.15 2.74 24.62
CA LEU A 75 26.02 2.02 24.03
C LEU A 75 26.27 0.51 23.85
N GLY A 76 27.50 0.03 24.09
CA GLY A 76 27.90 -1.35 23.84
C GLY A 76 27.93 -1.73 22.36
N ILE A 77 28.13 -0.76 21.46
CA ILE A 77 28.10 -0.96 20.01
C ILE A 77 29.51 -0.79 19.44
N GLY A 78 30.04 -1.82 18.78
CA GLY A 78 31.26 -1.70 17.99
C GLY A 78 31.03 -0.96 16.67
N ARG A 79 32.03 -0.21 16.18
CA ARG A 79 31.96 0.48 14.87
C ARG A 79 31.58 -0.47 13.71
N GLY A 80 32.08 -1.70 13.74
CA GLY A 80 31.76 -2.73 12.74
C GLY A 80 30.34 -3.31 12.85
N GLU A 81 29.64 -3.05 13.96
CA GLU A 81 28.32 -3.63 14.26
C GLU A 81 27.17 -2.66 13.94
N ILE A 82 27.48 -1.40 13.58
CA ILE A 82 26.46 -0.36 13.29
C ILE A 82 25.49 -0.81 12.19
N GLU A 83 25.98 -1.48 11.16
CA GLU A 83 25.13 -1.98 10.06
C GLU A 83 24.17 -3.09 10.54
N VAL A 84 24.68 -4.03 11.34
CA VAL A 84 23.86 -5.10 11.93
C VAL A 84 22.81 -4.50 12.86
N TRP A 85 23.22 -3.61 13.76
CA TRP A 85 22.34 -3.00 14.75
C TRP A 85 21.20 -2.19 14.12
N THR A 86 21.50 -1.44 13.06
CA THR A 86 20.49 -0.66 12.32
C THR A 86 19.59 -1.54 11.43
N ALA A 87 20.04 -2.73 11.04
CA ALA A 87 19.25 -3.69 10.27
C ALA A 87 18.31 -4.53 11.16
N THR A 88 18.76 -4.94 12.34
CA THR A 88 18.03 -5.80 13.29
C THR A 88 17.30 -5.05 14.40
N ARG A 89 17.22 -3.70 14.29
CA ARG A 89 16.64 -2.81 15.32
C ARG A 89 15.47 -3.50 16.03
N PRO A 90 15.54 -3.68 17.36
CA PRO A 90 14.46 -4.32 18.09
C PRO A 90 13.18 -3.53 17.85
N SER A 91 12.20 -4.17 17.19
CA SER A 91 10.86 -3.61 17.07
C SER A 91 10.37 -3.38 18.49
N ARG A 92 10.24 -2.12 18.90
CA ARG A 92 9.54 -1.81 20.16
C ARG A 92 8.15 -2.43 20.04
N ARG A 93 7.96 -3.55 20.73
CA ARG A 93 6.66 -4.20 20.88
C ARG A 93 5.89 -3.29 21.84
N SER A 94 5.10 -2.37 21.27
CA SER A 94 4.04 -1.64 21.96
C SER A 94 2.78 -2.47 21.94
#